data_AF-A0A8T3THZ3-F1
#
_entry.id   AF-A0A8T3THZ3-F1
#
_cell.length_a   1.000
_cell.length_b   1.000
_cell.length_c   1.000
_cell.angle_alpha   90.00
_cell.angle_beta   90.00
_cell.angle_gamma   90.00
#
_symmetry.space_group_name_H-M   'P 1'
#
loop_
_entity.id
_entity.type
_entity.pdbx_description
1 polymer ?
#
loop_
_entity_poly.entity_id
_entity_poly.type
_entity_poly.pdbx_seq_one_letter_code
_entity_poly.pdbx_strand_id
1 'polypeptide(L)'
;MYKKFAPLMALVMAVAACSTAPGTGGSPAASPGTGGSPASSPAASSPAEPAATPTMVIVEGVSTPESIQAEGTLTCGVKFDVVGFGFRNPTNNEIEGFDADICREIAEEMGVEAILIEAVSANRIPFINERRVDLVISTFTINDERRGQIDFSRPYYIA
;
A
#
# COMPACT_ATOMS: atom_id res chain seq x y z
N MET A 1 -45.60 -11.67 -20.62
CA MET A 1 -45.18 -12.74 -21.57
C MET A 1 -43.65 -12.77 -21.55
N TYR A 2 -43.02 -13.64 -20.74
CA TYR A 2 -42.39 -14.94 -21.12
C TYR A 2 -41.31 -14.76 -22.21
N LYS A 3 -40.01 -15.09 -22.07
CA LYS A 3 -39.29 -16.18 -21.37
C LYS A 3 -37.79 -15.78 -21.29
N LYS A 4 -37.11 -15.76 -20.13
CA LYS A 4 -36.21 -16.83 -19.61
C LYS A 4 -35.61 -17.75 -20.68
N PHE A 5 -34.28 -17.70 -20.92
CA PHE A 5 -33.49 -18.88 -21.29
C PHE A 5 -32.02 -18.70 -20.88
N ALA A 6 -31.64 -19.42 -19.83
CA ALA A 6 -30.29 -19.93 -19.63
C ALA A 6 -30.29 -21.42 -20.06
N PRO A 7 -29.14 -21.95 -20.52
CA PRO A 7 -28.73 -23.32 -20.22
C PRO A 7 -27.27 -23.31 -19.71
N LEU A 8 -26.90 -23.87 -18.55
CA LEU A 8 -26.87 -25.28 -18.11
C LEU A 8 -26.19 -26.24 -19.09
N MET A 9 -24.95 -26.65 -18.77
CA MET A 9 -24.45 -28.04 -18.75
C MET A 9 -22.96 -28.03 -18.38
N ALA A 10 -22.55 -28.57 -17.22
CA ALA A 10 -22.19 -29.98 -16.97
C ALA A 10 -20.65 -30.13 -16.99
N LEU A 11 -20.00 -30.43 -15.85
CA LEU A 11 -19.68 -31.77 -15.34
C LEU A 11 -18.19 -32.07 -15.59
N VAL A 12 -17.42 -32.37 -14.53
CA VAL A 12 -16.52 -33.53 -14.41
C VAL A 12 -15.85 -33.54 -13.02
N MET A 13 -15.98 -34.71 -12.39
CA MET A 13 -15.39 -35.18 -11.14
C MET A 13 -13.94 -35.69 -11.31
N ALA A 14 -13.15 -35.70 -10.23
CA ALA A 14 -12.24 -36.78 -9.76
C ALA A 14 -11.06 -36.18 -8.94
N VAL A 15 -10.97 -36.37 -7.62
CA VAL A 15 -10.45 -37.53 -6.85
C VAL A 15 -8.91 -37.53 -6.65
N ALA A 16 -8.55 -37.44 -5.36
CA ALA A 16 -7.40 -38.01 -4.62
C ALA A 16 -5.94 -37.72 -5.03
N ALA A 17 -5.18 -37.19 -4.07
CA ALA A 17 -3.84 -37.71 -3.74
C ALA A 17 -3.46 -37.38 -2.29
N CYS A 18 -2.78 -38.34 -1.68
CA CYS A 18 -2.42 -38.49 -0.28
C CYS A 18 -1.02 -37.92 0.01
N SER A 19 -0.79 -37.51 1.26
CA SER A 19 0.47 -37.54 2.04
C SER A 19 1.72 -36.81 1.53
N THR A 20 2.30 -35.94 2.37
CA THR A 20 3.72 -35.99 2.83
C THR A 20 3.98 -34.95 3.92
N ALA A 21 4.90 -35.28 4.84
CA ALA A 21 5.08 -34.74 6.18
C ALA A 21 5.82 -33.38 6.29
N PRO A 22 5.73 -32.67 7.43
CA PRO A 22 6.71 -31.65 7.79
C PRO A 22 7.77 -32.23 8.74
N GLY A 23 9.02 -32.29 8.27
CA GLY A 23 10.20 -32.43 9.12
C GLY A 23 10.55 -31.06 9.73
N THR A 24 10.55 -30.97 11.06
CA THR A 24 11.05 -29.80 11.80
C THR A 24 12.36 -30.19 12.48
N GLY A 25 13.46 -29.86 11.80
CA GLY A 25 14.80 -29.91 12.38
C GLY A 25 14.99 -28.75 13.36
N GLY A 26 15.23 -29.08 14.62
CA GLY A 26 15.66 -28.12 15.63
C GLY A 26 17.14 -27.76 15.47
N SER A 27 17.45 -26.47 15.44
CA SER A 27 18.78 -25.92 15.73
C SER A 27 18.72 -25.17 17.05
N PRO A 28 19.61 -25.43 18.02
CA PRO A 28 19.73 -24.60 19.20
C PRO A 28 20.92 -23.63 19.13
N ALA A 29 20.69 -22.48 19.79
CA ALA A 29 21.64 -21.71 20.59
C ALA A 29 22.78 -20.93 19.91
N ALA A 30 22.49 -19.65 19.63
CA ALA A 30 23.49 -18.59 19.64
C ALA A 30 23.74 -18.11 21.10
N SER A 31 25.00 -17.95 21.46
CA SER A 31 25.49 -17.47 22.77
C SER A 31 25.32 -15.95 22.95
N PRO A 32 25.08 -15.44 24.17
CA PRO A 32 25.21 -14.03 24.49
C PRO A 32 26.35 -13.72 25.48
N GLY A 33 26.87 -12.49 25.40
CA GLY A 33 27.71 -11.82 26.41
C GLY A 33 29.19 -11.76 26.04
N THR A 34 29.94 -10.68 26.24
CA THR A 34 29.73 -9.47 27.06
C THR A 34 30.88 -8.50 26.81
N GLY A 35 30.59 -7.20 26.87
CA GLY A 35 31.59 -6.13 27.00
C GLY A 35 31.08 -4.87 26.30
N GLY A 36 30.80 -3.73 26.93
CA GLY A 36 31.12 -3.26 28.27
C GLY A 36 31.77 -1.88 28.20
N SER A 37 30.98 -0.83 27.90
CA SER A 37 31.09 0.59 28.35
C SER A 37 32.39 1.39 28.12
N PRO A 38 32.43 2.72 28.39
CA PRO A 38 31.40 3.79 28.37
C PRO A 38 31.88 5.06 27.59
N ALA A 39 31.11 6.15 27.69
CA ALA A 39 31.49 7.60 27.63
C ALA A 39 30.56 8.38 26.68
N SER A 40 29.53 9.04 27.21
CA SER A 40 29.55 10.45 27.64
C SER A 40 29.80 11.45 26.50
N SER A 41 28.71 12.11 26.13
CA SER A 41 28.62 13.29 25.27
C SER A 41 29.47 14.46 25.80
N PRO A 42 29.84 15.42 24.94
CA PRO A 42 28.97 16.60 24.89
C PRO A 42 28.69 17.13 23.47
N ALA A 43 27.68 18.00 23.44
CA ALA A 43 27.16 18.75 22.31
C ALA A 43 28.24 19.45 21.46
N ALA A 44 28.05 19.40 20.15
CA ALA A 44 28.59 20.38 19.21
C ALA A 44 27.49 20.70 18.18
N SER A 45 26.97 21.93 18.27
CA SER A 45 26.15 22.56 17.25
C SER A 45 26.93 22.66 15.95
N SER A 46 26.35 22.19 14.85
CA SER A 46 26.83 22.42 13.48
C SER A 46 25.62 22.82 12.62
N PRO A 47 25.79 23.72 11.65
CA PRO A 47 24.75 24.59 11.14
C PRO A 47 23.71 23.85 10.30
N ALA A 48 22.52 24.44 10.21
CA ALA A 48 21.48 24.06 9.27
C ALA A 48 22.06 24.00 7.84
N GLU A 49 22.22 22.79 7.31
CA GLU A 49 22.33 22.53 5.88
C GLU A 49 21.12 23.16 5.20
N PRO A 50 21.31 23.89 4.07
CA PRO A 50 20.18 24.43 3.34
C PRO A 50 19.31 23.24 2.92
N ALA A 51 18.03 23.28 3.29
CA ALA A 51 17.04 22.30 2.88
C ALA A 51 17.08 22.21 1.36
N ALA A 52 17.74 21.17 0.84
CA ALA A 52 17.68 20.82 -0.56
C ALA A 52 16.22 20.49 -0.84
N THR A 53 15.51 21.41 -1.50
CA THR A 53 14.19 21.12 -2.05
C THR A 53 14.37 19.90 -2.96
N PRO A 54 13.68 18.78 -2.73
CA PRO A 54 13.80 17.64 -3.61
C PRO A 54 13.35 18.06 -5.01
N THR A 55 14.29 18.01 -5.96
CA THR A 55 13.95 18.18 -7.38
C THR A 55 13.06 17.01 -7.78
N MET A 56 11.77 17.28 -7.97
CA MET A 56 10.83 16.32 -8.52
C MET A 56 11.22 16.03 -9.97
N VAL A 57 11.65 14.80 -10.24
CA VAL A 57 11.93 14.35 -11.61
C VAL A 57 10.59 13.97 -12.24
N ILE A 58 10.15 14.72 -13.24
CA ILE A 58 8.97 14.36 -14.03
C ILE A 58 9.37 13.16 -14.91
N VAL A 59 8.87 11.98 -14.56
CA VAL A 59 9.01 10.77 -15.37
C VAL A 59 7.81 10.70 -16.31
N GLU A 60 8.06 10.59 -17.62
CA GLU A 60 6.98 10.40 -18.59
C GLU A 60 6.18 9.14 -18.25
N GLY A 61 4.85 9.27 -18.12
CA GLY A 61 3.98 8.16 -17.73
C GLY A 61 3.76 8.00 -16.23
N VAL A 62 4.15 8.97 -15.40
CA VAL A 62 3.73 9.06 -13.99
C VAL A 62 2.72 10.19 -13.84
N SER A 63 1.67 9.97 -13.04
CA SER A 63 0.66 11.01 -12.77
C SER A 63 1.31 12.20 -12.06
N THR A 64 1.11 13.40 -12.59
CA THR A 64 1.55 14.65 -11.95
C THR A 64 0.35 15.33 -11.29
N PRO A 65 0.56 16.20 -10.29
CA PRO A 65 -0.53 16.97 -9.69
C PRO A 65 -1.37 17.72 -10.74
N GLU A 66 -0.72 18.28 -11.76
CA GLU A 66 -1.38 19.00 -12.85
C GLU A 66 -2.19 18.06 -13.73
N SER A 67 -1.69 16.85 -14.04
CA SER A 67 -2.46 15.89 -14.84
C SER A 67 -3.69 15.40 -14.08
N ILE A 68 -3.56 15.14 -12.78
CA ILE A 68 -4.67 14.72 -11.92
C ILE A 68 -5.73 15.82 -11.82
N GLN A 69 -5.31 17.08 -11.63
CA GLN A 69 -6.22 18.23 -11.62
C GLN A 69 -6.92 18.42 -12.97
N ALA A 70 -6.21 18.21 -14.08
CA ALA A 70 -6.79 18.28 -15.42
C ALA A 70 -7.79 17.13 -15.71
N GLU A 71 -7.52 15.93 -15.18
CA GLU A 71 -8.42 14.77 -15.26
C GLU A 71 -9.65 14.94 -14.35
N GLY A 72 -9.52 15.69 -13.26
CA GLY A 72 -10.60 15.98 -12.31
C GLY A 72 -10.85 14.84 -11.31
N THR A 73 -10.01 13.81 -11.31
CA THR A 73 -10.12 12.65 -10.42
C THR A 73 -8.77 12.23 -9.87
N LEU A 74 -8.71 11.93 -8.57
CA LEU A 74 -7.57 11.28 -7.92
C LEU A 74 -7.92 9.82 -7.61
N THR A 75 -7.22 8.88 -8.23
CA THR A 75 -7.44 7.44 -8.03
C THR A 75 -6.48 6.87 -6.99
N CYS A 76 -7.00 6.44 -5.85
CA CYS A 76 -6.21 5.89 -4.75
C CYS A 76 -6.42 4.38 -4.59
N GLY A 77 -5.32 3.64 -4.46
CA GLY A 77 -5.32 2.25 -4.02
C GLY A 77 -5.39 2.14 -2.49
N VAL A 78 -6.48 1.60 -1.94
CA VAL A 78 -6.67 1.39 -0.50
C VAL A 78 -7.08 -0.06 -0.19
N LYS A 79 -6.89 -0.54 1.03
CA LYS A 79 -7.46 -1.83 1.46
C LYS A 79 -8.96 -1.69 1.70
N PHE A 80 -9.70 -2.77 1.51
CA PHE A 80 -11.13 -2.86 1.86
C PHE A 80 -11.41 -3.87 2.99
N ASP A 81 -10.36 -4.46 3.58
CA ASP A 81 -10.43 -5.57 4.53
C ASP A 81 -9.84 -5.26 5.92
N VAL A 82 -9.38 -4.03 6.17
CA VAL A 82 -8.73 -3.64 7.42
C VAL A 82 -9.55 -2.58 8.16
N VAL A 83 -10.26 -3.01 9.20
CA VAL A 83 -11.04 -2.13 10.08
C VAL A 83 -10.18 -1.00 10.63
N GLY A 84 -10.68 0.23 10.54
CA GLY A 84 -10.02 1.45 11.01
C GLY A 84 -9.06 2.09 9.99
N PHE A 85 -8.57 1.35 8.99
CA PHE A 85 -7.71 1.89 7.93
C PHE A 85 -8.44 1.95 6.60
N GLY A 86 -8.80 0.80 6.05
CA GLY A 86 -9.53 0.73 4.79
C GLY A 86 -10.43 -0.49 4.84
N PHE A 87 -11.73 -0.25 4.95
CA PHE A 87 -12.72 -1.29 5.20
C PHE A 87 -13.97 -1.02 4.38
N ARG A 88 -14.46 -2.04 3.66
CA ARG A 88 -15.78 -1.98 3.03
C ARG A 88 -16.84 -2.29 4.06
N ASN A 89 -17.63 -1.29 4.43
CA ASN A 89 -18.73 -1.44 5.35
C ASN A 89 -19.82 -2.33 4.72
N PRO A 90 -20.18 -3.48 5.33
CA PRO A 90 -21.11 -4.44 4.74
C PRO A 90 -22.56 -3.95 4.71
N THR A 91 -22.88 -2.85 5.41
CA THR A 91 -24.25 -2.33 5.52
C THR A 91 -24.58 -1.35 4.40
N ASN A 92 -23.67 -0.42 4.09
CA ASN A 92 -23.85 0.61 3.06
C ASN A 92 -22.93 0.42 1.83
N ASN A 93 -22.00 -0.54 1.86
CA ASN A 93 -20.96 -0.79 0.84
C ASN A 93 -19.95 0.34 0.64
N GLU A 94 -19.94 1.34 1.52
CA GLU A 94 -18.96 2.43 1.49
C GLU A 94 -17.61 1.96 1.99
N ILE A 95 -16.54 2.59 1.49
CA ILE A 95 -15.18 2.35 1.97
C ILE A 95 -14.88 3.37 3.07
N GLU A 96 -14.69 2.90 4.29
CA GLU A 96 -14.44 3.73 5.47
C GLU A 96 -13.05 3.45 6.05
N GLY A 97 -12.53 4.42 6.81
CA GLY A 97 -11.29 4.28 7.57
C GLY A 97 -10.22 5.29 7.17
N PHE A 98 -9.16 5.31 7.97
CA PHE A 98 -8.09 6.30 7.90
C PHE A 98 -7.40 6.41 6.54
N ASP A 99 -7.09 5.29 5.88
CA ASP A 99 -6.45 5.28 4.56
C ASP A 99 -7.39 5.86 3.48
N ALA A 100 -8.70 5.57 3.57
CA ALA A 100 -9.71 6.11 2.66
C ALA A 100 -9.93 7.61 2.88
N ASP A 101 -9.94 8.05 4.13
CA ASP A 101 -10.14 9.45 4.50
C ASP A 101 -8.95 10.32 4.08
N ILE A 102 -7.71 9.83 4.20
CA ILE A 102 -6.53 10.53 3.67
C ILE A 102 -6.65 10.75 2.16
N CYS A 103 -7.11 9.75 1.39
CA CYS A 103 -7.30 9.92 -0.05
C CYS A 103 -8.32 11.02 -0.36
N ARG A 104 -9.45 11.03 0.36
CA ARG A 104 -10.49 12.05 0.20
C ARG A 104 -9.98 13.45 0.53
N GLU A 105 -9.24 13.59 1.61
CA GLU A 105 -8.64 14.87 2.01
C GLU A 105 -7.68 15.40 0.95
N ILE A 106 -6.79 14.54 0.41
CA ILE A 106 -5.87 14.95 -0.66
C ILE A 106 -6.65 15.37 -1.92
N ALA A 107 -7.69 14.63 -2.28
CA ALA A 107 -8.54 14.98 -3.42
C ALA A 107 -9.27 16.32 -3.20
N GLU A 108 -9.77 16.57 -2.00
CA GLU A 108 -10.41 17.83 -1.61
C GLU A 108 -9.43 19.01 -1.70
N GLU A 109 -8.21 18.87 -1.16
CA GLU A 109 -7.17 19.90 -1.27
C GLU A 109 -6.78 20.19 -2.72
N MET A 110 -6.84 19.17 -3.59
CA MET A 110 -6.59 19.31 -5.02
C MET A 110 -7.81 19.80 -5.82
N GLY A 111 -9.01 19.84 -5.23
CA GLY A 111 -10.26 20.21 -5.90
C GLY A 111 -10.75 19.18 -6.92
N VAL A 112 -10.48 17.89 -6.70
CA VAL A 112 -10.82 16.77 -7.59
C VAL A 112 -11.68 15.72 -6.88
N GLU A 113 -12.28 14.79 -7.63
CA GLU A 113 -13.04 13.67 -7.07
C GLU A 113 -12.10 12.52 -6.64
N ALA A 114 -12.31 11.97 -5.45
CA ALA A 114 -11.58 10.79 -4.98
C ALA A 114 -12.22 9.49 -5.50
N ILE A 115 -11.44 8.65 -6.18
CA ILE A 115 -11.83 7.31 -6.62
C ILE A 115 -11.02 6.27 -5.84
N LEU A 116 -11.70 5.36 -5.13
CA LEU A 116 -11.05 4.33 -4.32
C LEU A 116 -11.07 2.97 -5.04
N ILE A 117 -9.88 2.39 -5.22
CA ILE A 117 -9.68 1.06 -5.80
C ILE A 117 -9.08 0.12 -4.75
N GLU A 118 -9.58 -1.12 -4.70
CA GLU A 118 -9.05 -2.12 -3.79
C GLU A 118 -7.62 -2.52 -4.18
N ALA A 119 -6.66 -2.19 -3.32
CA ALA A 119 -5.26 -2.51 -3.48
C ALA A 119 -4.81 -3.49 -2.39
N VAL A 120 -4.87 -4.79 -2.71
CA VAL A 120 -4.29 -5.85 -1.89
C VAL A 120 -2.76 -5.83 -1.94
N SER A 121 -2.13 -6.44 -0.94
CA SER A 121 -0.68 -6.32 -0.71
C SER A 121 0.21 -6.58 -1.92
N ALA A 122 -0.16 -7.57 -2.76
CA ALA A 122 0.59 -7.99 -3.95
C ALA A 122 0.49 -7.00 -5.12
N ASN A 123 -0.58 -6.21 -5.18
CA ASN A 123 -0.94 -5.44 -6.37
C ASN A 123 -0.57 -3.95 -6.28
N ARG A 124 -0.16 -3.46 -5.10
CA ARG A 124 0.11 -2.03 -4.86
C ARG A 124 1.15 -1.42 -5.81
N ILE A 125 2.33 -2.03 -5.91
CA ILE A 125 3.39 -1.55 -6.82
C ILE A 125 2.99 -1.71 -8.29
N PRO A 126 2.48 -2.89 -8.73
CA PRO A 126 1.96 -3.03 -10.09
C PRO A 126 0.92 -1.95 -10.45
N PHE A 127 0.00 -1.63 -9.55
CA PHE A 127 -1.03 -0.63 -9.83
C PHE A 127 -0.46 0.77 -10.05
N ILE A 128 0.57 1.16 -9.28
CA ILE A 128 1.27 2.43 -9.48
C ILE A 128 1.99 2.42 -10.84
N ASN A 129 2.77 1.36 -11.12
CA ASN A 129 3.56 1.26 -12.35
C ASN A 129 2.71 1.19 -13.62
N GLU A 130 1.52 0.58 -13.54
CA GLU A 130 0.57 0.48 -14.65
C GLU A 130 -0.35 1.71 -14.77
N ARG A 131 -0.16 2.74 -13.94
CA ARG A 131 -1.07 3.90 -13.79
C ARG A 131 -2.54 3.50 -13.57
N ARG A 132 -2.78 2.39 -12.89
CA ARG A 132 -4.13 2.00 -12.47
C ARG A 132 -4.61 2.82 -11.27
N VAL A 133 -3.67 3.32 -10.49
CA VAL A 133 -3.87 4.27 -9.39
C VAL A 133 -2.79 5.33 -9.45
N ASP A 134 -3.10 6.53 -8.99
CA ASP A 134 -2.14 7.63 -8.87
C ASP A 134 -1.28 7.48 -7.61
N LEU A 135 -1.88 6.93 -6.54
CA LEU A 135 -1.20 6.70 -5.27
C LEU A 135 -1.79 5.51 -4.51
N VAL A 136 -1.03 4.97 -3.57
CA VAL A 136 -1.47 3.88 -2.69
C VAL A 136 -1.39 4.33 -1.24
N ILE A 137 -2.52 4.29 -0.54
CA ILE A 137 -2.65 4.56 0.90
C ILE A 137 -3.25 3.29 1.50
N SER A 138 -2.40 2.38 1.97
CA SER A 138 -2.83 1.00 2.26
C SER A 138 -1.92 0.35 3.30
N THR A 139 -1.75 1.03 4.44
CA THR A 139 -0.81 0.66 5.52
C THR A 139 0.53 0.16 4.97
N PHE A 140 1.09 0.93 4.03
CA PHE A 140 2.14 0.43 3.16
C PHE A 140 3.52 0.67 3.76
N THR A 141 4.12 -0.41 4.29
CA THR A 141 5.44 -0.33 4.94
C THR A 141 6.53 0.09 3.96
N ILE A 142 7.25 1.14 4.32
CA ILE A 142 8.44 1.63 3.63
C ILE A 142 9.60 0.65 3.91
N ASN A 143 10.27 0.18 2.86
CA ASN A 143 11.50 -0.60 2.96
C ASN A 143 12.38 -0.39 1.72
N ASP A 144 13.63 -0.85 1.77
CA ASP A 144 14.64 -0.57 0.72
C ASP A 144 14.29 -1.19 -0.63
N GLU A 145 13.73 -2.41 -0.61
CA GLU A 145 13.29 -3.11 -1.82
C GLU A 145 12.21 -2.34 -2.57
N ARG A 146 11.25 -1.75 -1.85
CA ARG A 146 10.15 -0.98 -2.44
C ARG A 146 10.58 0.42 -2.84
N ARG A 147 11.47 1.06 -2.07
CA ARG A 147 12.08 2.36 -2.44
C ARG A 147 12.88 2.28 -3.74
N GLY A 148 13.36 1.09 -4.10
CA GLY A 148 13.99 0.87 -5.41
C GLY A 148 13.01 0.79 -6.59
N GLN A 149 11.68 0.75 -6.34
CA GLN A 149 10.65 0.56 -7.37
C GLN A 149 9.68 1.75 -7.47
N ILE A 150 9.39 2.39 -6.34
CA ILE A 150 8.44 3.50 -6.22
C ILE A 150 8.94 4.51 -5.18
N ASP A 151 8.45 5.74 -5.30
CA ASP A 151 8.64 6.75 -4.27
C ASP A 151 7.61 6.62 -3.14
N PHE A 152 7.97 7.13 -1.97
CA PHE A 152 7.10 7.16 -0.79
C PHE A 152 6.95 8.58 -0.28
N SER A 153 5.79 8.87 0.27
CA SER A 153 5.57 10.04 1.11
C SER A 153 6.31 9.90 2.44
N ARG A 154 6.19 10.93 3.28
CA ARG A 154 6.54 10.81 4.70
C ARG A 154 5.61 9.78 5.36
N PRO A 155 6.12 9.00 6.34
CA PRO A 155 5.28 8.05 7.05
C PRO A 155 4.13 8.79 7.75
N TYR A 156 2.91 8.28 7.57
CA TYR A 156 1.69 8.83 8.17
C TYR A 156 1.19 8.03 9.39
N TYR A 157 1.79 6.86 9.64
CA TYR A 157 1.45 5.98 10.76
C TYR A 157 2.70 5.19 11.21
N ILE A 158 2.86 5.01 12.52
CA ILE A 158 3.90 4.18 13.14
C ILE A 158 3.19 3.17 14.04
N ALA A 159 3.51 1.89 13.87
CA ALA A 159 2.95 0.77 14.63
C ALA A 159 3.83 0.39 15.81
#